data_AF-A0A9E1Q407-F1
#
_entry.id   AF-A0A9E1Q407-F1
#
_cell.length_a   1.000
_cell.length_b   1.000
_cell.length_c   1.000
_cell.angle_alpha   90.00
_cell.angle_beta   90.00
_cell.angle_gamma   90.00
#
_symmetry.space_group_name_H-M   'P 1'
#
loop_
_entity.id
_entity.type
_entity.pdbx_description
1 polymer ?
#
loop_
_entity_poly.entity_id
_entity_poly.type
_entity_poly.pdbx_seq_one_letter_code
_entity_poly.pdbx_strand_id
1 'polypeptide(L)'
;ARYDRAVVDGAYLDFDDIRVMSDRLRGQDCADRAAHPCIGAERADLVVAGCAILEAICRRWPIGQLRVADRGLREGLLLNLIRDAEAEVRGPQRGRPQGTRPQGRER
;
A
#
# COMPACT_ATOMS: atom_id res chain seq x y z
N ALA A 1 -24.47 0.11 3.19
CA ALA A 1 -23.32 1.00 3.47
C ALA A 1 -22.34 0.90 2.30
N ARG A 2 -21.76 2.02 1.85
CA ARG A 2 -20.83 2.09 0.71
C ARG A 2 -19.39 2.12 1.25
N TYR A 3 -18.45 1.50 0.54
CA TYR A 3 -17.02 1.56 0.89
C TYR A 3 -16.49 2.99 0.80
N ASP A 4 -15.81 3.44 1.85
CA ASP A 4 -15.14 4.75 1.92
C ASP A 4 -13.65 4.58 2.22
N ARG A 5 -12.82 4.84 1.20
CA ARG A 5 -11.36 4.73 1.27
C ARG A 5 -10.74 5.66 2.31
N ALA A 6 -11.32 6.84 2.53
CA ALA A 6 -10.74 7.83 3.44
C ALA A 6 -10.75 7.35 4.91
N VAL A 7 -11.65 6.44 5.23
CA VAL A 7 -11.77 5.82 6.56
C VAL A 7 -10.91 4.56 6.67
N VAL A 8 -10.65 3.87 5.56
CA VAL A 8 -9.94 2.59 5.53
C VAL A 8 -8.42 2.77 5.41
N ASP A 9 -7.96 3.67 4.54
CA ASP A 9 -6.52 3.89 4.32
C ASP A 9 -5.87 4.46 5.58
N GLY A 10 -4.88 3.73 6.11
CA GLY A 10 -4.13 4.11 7.30
C GLY A 10 -4.77 3.73 8.62
N ALA A 11 -5.94 3.06 8.63
CA ALA A 11 -6.57 2.53 9.83
C ALA A 11 -5.69 1.47 10.52
N TYR A 12 -5.75 1.39 11.85
CA TYR A 12 -5.14 0.31 12.61
C TYR A 12 -6.13 -0.82 12.81
N LEU A 13 -5.63 -2.06 12.78
CA LEU A 13 -6.41 -3.27 12.98
C LEU A 13 -5.68 -4.20 13.93
N ASP A 14 -6.30 -4.47 15.08
CA ASP A 14 -5.74 -5.35 16.10
C ASP A 14 -5.82 -6.83 15.67
N PHE A 15 -4.87 -7.63 16.11
CA PHE A 15 -4.83 -9.05 15.75
C PHE A 15 -6.03 -9.82 16.31
N ASP A 16 -6.58 -9.40 17.45
CA ASP A 16 -7.80 -10.00 18.00
C ASP A 16 -9.03 -9.69 17.13
N ASP A 17 -9.15 -8.46 16.62
CA ASP A 17 -10.22 -8.11 15.68
C ASP A 17 -10.12 -8.91 14.38
N ILE A 18 -8.89 -9.08 13.86
CA ILE A 18 -8.62 -9.93 12.69
C ILE A 18 -9.09 -11.36 12.95
N ARG A 19 -8.78 -11.92 14.12
CA ARG A 19 -9.15 -13.28 14.50
C ARG A 19 -10.67 -13.44 14.61
N VAL A 20 -11.32 -12.53 15.32
CA VAL A 20 -12.79 -12.53 15.49
C VAL A 20 -13.49 -12.44 14.13
N MET A 21 -13.06 -11.54 13.26
CA MET A 21 -13.63 -11.41 11.92
C MET A 21 -13.35 -12.63 11.04
N SER A 22 -12.15 -13.21 11.13
CA SER A 22 -11.80 -14.42 10.38
C SER A 22 -12.64 -15.61 10.80
N ASP A 23 -12.86 -15.80 12.10
CA ASP A 23 -13.72 -16.87 12.63
C ASP A 23 -15.19 -16.68 12.21
N ARG A 24 -15.69 -15.43 12.23
CA ARG A 24 -17.03 -15.11 11.74
C ARG A 24 -17.20 -15.46 10.26
N LEU A 25 -16.25 -15.09 9.41
CA LEU A 25 -16.30 -15.38 7.97
C LEU A 25 -16.15 -16.88 7.67
N ARG A 26 -15.36 -17.59 8.47
CA ARG A 26 -15.18 -19.05 8.38
C ARG A 26 -16.47 -19.81 8.75
N GLY A 27 -17.27 -19.28 9.66
CA GLY A 27 -18.56 -19.86 10.07
C GLY A 27 -19.73 -19.59 9.11
N GLN A 28 -19.57 -18.68 8.16
CA GLN A 28 -20.59 -18.37 7.14
C GLN A 28 -20.54 -19.37 5.98
N ASP A 29 -21.67 -19.58 5.29
CA ASP A 29 -21.65 -20.27 4.02
C ASP A 29 -21.17 -19.34 2.88
N CYS A 30 -21.02 -19.88 1.66
CA CYS A 30 -20.57 -19.07 0.54
C CYS A 30 -21.60 -18.01 0.13
N ALA A 31 -22.90 -18.31 0.20
CA ALA A 31 -23.96 -17.38 -0.18
C ALA A 31 -24.00 -16.16 0.75
N ASP A 32 -23.85 -16.38 2.05
CA ASP A 32 -23.75 -15.35 3.08
C ASP A 32 -22.54 -14.45 2.86
N ARG A 33 -21.38 -15.04 2.54
CA ARG A 33 -20.17 -14.27 2.20
C ARG A 33 -20.35 -13.47 0.92
N ALA A 34 -20.98 -14.05 -0.10
CA ALA A 34 -21.27 -13.37 -1.36
C ALA A 34 -22.23 -12.19 -1.18
N ALA A 35 -23.21 -12.32 -0.27
CA ALA A 35 -24.15 -11.27 0.08
C ALA A 35 -23.51 -10.13 0.92
N HIS A 36 -22.34 -10.37 1.52
CA HIS A 36 -21.66 -9.36 2.32
C HIS A 36 -21.24 -8.15 1.44
N PRO A 37 -21.65 -6.91 1.78
CA PRO A 37 -21.45 -5.73 0.92
C PRO A 37 -20.00 -5.45 0.49
N CYS A 38 -19.04 -5.81 1.34
CA CYS A 38 -17.61 -5.58 1.07
C CYS A 38 -16.90 -6.74 0.38
N ILE A 39 -17.53 -7.92 0.27
CA ILE A 39 -16.90 -9.15 -0.28
C ILE A 39 -17.45 -9.42 -1.69
N GLY A 40 -18.76 -9.57 -1.86
CA GLY A 40 -19.35 -9.89 -3.16
C GLY A 40 -19.01 -11.29 -3.67
N ALA A 41 -19.69 -11.71 -4.74
CA ALA A 41 -19.66 -13.08 -5.24
C ALA A 41 -18.26 -13.57 -5.65
N GLU A 42 -17.50 -12.77 -6.42
CA GLU A 42 -16.19 -13.18 -6.96
C GLU A 42 -15.14 -13.50 -5.86
N ARG A 43 -15.33 -12.97 -4.66
CA ARG A 43 -14.37 -13.12 -3.54
C ARG A 43 -14.89 -14.06 -2.45
N ALA A 44 -16.14 -14.50 -2.52
CA ALA A 44 -16.79 -15.29 -1.47
C ALA A 44 -16.10 -16.63 -1.20
N ASP A 45 -15.56 -17.27 -2.25
CA ASP A 45 -14.82 -18.53 -2.14
C ASP A 45 -13.37 -18.34 -1.67
N LEU A 46 -12.80 -17.16 -1.91
CA LEU A 46 -11.37 -16.88 -1.66
C LEU A 46 -11.11 -16.25 -0.30
N VAL A 47 -12.09 -15.54 0.26
CA VAL A 47 -11.88 -14.73 1.47
C VAL A 47 -11.45 -15.56 2.68
N VAL A 48 -11.94 -16.80 2.82
CA VAL A 48 -11.54 -17.69 3.92
C VAL A 48 -10.07 -18.10 3.80
N ALA A 49 -9.58 -18.35 2.59
CA ALA A 49 -8.16 -18.62 2.35
C ALA A 49 -7.30 -17.38 2.66
N GLY A 50 -7.80 -16.18 2.30
CA GLY A 50 -7.17 -14.91 2.66
C GLY A 50 -7.03 -14.72 4.17
N CYS A 51 -8.09 -15.01 4.95
CA CYS A 51 -8.05 -15.02 6.41
C CYS A 51 -6.97 -15.95 6.95
N ALA A 52 -6.86 -17.18 6.42
CA ALA A 52 -5.86 -18.14 6.86
C ALA A 52 -4.42 -17.66 6.61
N ILE A 53 -4.15 -17.03 5.45
CA ILE A 53 -2.84 -16.45 5.13
C ILE A 53 -2.54 -15.28 6.07
N LEU A 54 -3.49 -14.37 6.28
CA LEU A 54 -3.31 -13.23 7.16
C LEU A 54 -3.03 -13.67 8.60
N GLU A 55 -3.80 -14.61 9.13
CA GLU A 55 -3.56 -15.18 10.46
C GLU A 55 -2.18 -15.84 10.56
N ALA A 56 -1.71 -16.54 9.51
CA ALA A 56 -0.38 -17.14 9.50
C ALA A 56 0.73 -16.07 9.55
N ILE A 57 0.57 -14.96 8.82
CA ILE A 57 1.47 -13.80 8.88
C ILE A 57 1.46 -13.22 10.31
N CYS A 58 0.29 -12.99 10.90
CA CYS A 58 0.17 -12.48 12.27
C CYS A 58 0.85 -13.41 13.29
N ARG A 59 0.69 -14.73 13.18
CA ARG A 59 1.39 -15.69 14.05
C ARG A 59 2.90 -15.68 13.84
N ARG A 60 3.37 -15.45 12.61
CA ARG A 60 4.80 -15.41 12.29
C ARG A 60 5.47 -14.14 12.81
N TRP A 61 4.76 -13.02 12.83
CA TRP A 61 5.24 -11.72 13.33
C TRP A 61 4.27 -11.13 14.36
N PRO A 62 4.46 -11.42 15.67
CA PRO A 62 3.53 -11.04 16.73
C PRO A 62 3.71 -9.58 17.17
N ILE A 63 3.41 -8.63 16.28
CA ILE A 63 3.52 -7.18 16.52
C ILE A 63 2.25 -6.56 17.14
N GLY A 64 1.16 -7.33 17.25
CA GLY A 64 -0.08 -6.95 17.93
C GLY A 64 -1.12 -6.23 17.05
N GLN A 65 -0.69 -5.38 16.12
CA GLN A 65 -1.59 -4.63 15.23
C GLN A 65 -0.98 -4.44 13.83
N LEU A 66 -1.84 -4.27 12.83
CA LEU A 66 -1.50 -3.93 11.45
C LEU A 66 -2.05 -2.56 11.09
N ARG A 67 -1.38 -1.87 10.16
CA ARG A 67 -1.93 -0.69 9.52
C ARG A 67 -2.41 -1.04 8.12
N VAL A 68 -3.65 -0.68 7.80
CA VAL A 68 -4.26 -0.90 6.50
C VAL A 68 -3.69 0.09 5.50
N ALA A 69 -3.33 -0.40 4.32
CA ALA A 69 -2.96 0.42 3.17
C ALA A 69 -3.92 0.09 2.03
N ASP A 70 -4.72 1.07 1.61
CA ASP A 70 -5.61 0.94 0.45
C ASP A 70 -4.93 1.46 -0.84
N ARG A 71 -3.60 1.63 -0.81
CA ARG A 71 -2.78 1.97 -1.97
C ARG A 71 -1.92 0.77 -2.30
N GLY A 72 -1.97 0.34 -3.55
CA GLY A 72 -1.32 -0.88 -3.99
C GLY A 72 -0.19 -0.64 -4.99
N LEU A 73 0.11 -1.70 -5.75
CA LEU A 73 1.14 -1.70 -6.78
C LEU A 73 0.88 -0.67 -7.88
N ARG A 74 -0.39 -0.39 -8.19
CA ARG A 74 -0.76 0.61 -9.20
C ARG A 74 -0.30 2.01 -8.80
N GLU A 75 -0.61 2.43 -7.58
CA GLU A 75 -0.17 3.71 -7.04
C GLU A 75 1.36 3.77 -6.95
N GLY A 76 2.02 2.69 -6.55
CA GLY A 76 3.49 2.60 -6.53
C GLY A 76 4.13 2.76 -7.90
N LEU A 77 3.59 2.08 -8.92
CA LEU A 77 4.07 2.19 -10.30
C LEU A 77 3.86 3.60 -10.86
N LEU A 78 2.68 4.19 -10.61
CA LEU A 78 2.37 5.56 -11.03
C LEU A 78 3.35 6.56 -10.39
N LEU A 79 3.64 6.42 -9.11
CA LEU A 79 4.64 7.23 -8.40
C LEU A 79 6.04 7.11 -9.03
N ASN A 80 6.43 5.93 -9.48
CA ASN A 80 7.70 5.74 -10.17
C ASN A 80 7.71 6.46 -11.53
N LEU A 81 6.66 6.31 -12.34
CA LEU A 81 6.54 7.00 -13.63
C LEU A 81 6.58 8.52 -13.49
N ILE A 82 5.95 9.07 -12.44
CA ILE A 82 6.00 10.52 -12.15
C ILE A 82 7.43 10.95 -11.81
N ARG A 83 8.15 10.18 -10.98
CA ARG A 83 9.55 10.48 -10.62
C ARG A 83 10.46 10.47 -11.84
N ASP A 84 10.27 9.52 -12.74
CA ASP A 84 11.05 9.42 -13.97
C ASP A 84 10.77 10.61 -14.89
N ALA A 85 9.50 10.96 -15.09
CA ALA A 85 9.11 12.13 -15.89
C ALA A 85 9.63 13.45 -15.30
N GLU A 86 9.63 13.60 -13.96
CA GLU A 86 10.22 14.76 -13.30
C GLU A 86 11.75 14.85 -13.52
N ALA A 87 12.45 13.71 -13.52
CA ALA A 87 13.87 13.66 -13.78
C ALA A 87 14.20 14.08 -15.23
N GLU A 88 13.38 13.66 -16.20
CA GLU A 88 13.49 14.09 -17.59
C GLU A 88 13.30 15.60 -17.75
N VAL A 89 12.28 16.17 -17.09
CA VAL A 89 11.98 17.62 -17.15
C VAL A 89 13.06 18.46 -16.48
N ARG A 90 13.66 17.99 -15.38
CA ARG A 90 14.70 18.75 -14.67
C ARG A 90 16.01 18.85 -15.44
N GLY A 91 16.26 17.98 -16.44
CA GLY A 91 17.47 17.95 -17.26
C GLY A 91 18.77 17.73 -16.47
N PRO A 92 19.89 17.39 -17.12
CA PRO A 92 21.18 17.41 -16.45
C PRO A 92 21.45 18.86 -16.02
N GLN A 93 21.69 19.11 -14.73
CA GLN A 93 22.24 20.38 -14.28
C GLN A 93 23.55 20.59 -15.05
N ARG A 94 23.50 21.42 -16.11
CA ARG A 94 24.69 21.91 -16.80
C ARG A 94 25.52 22.62 -15.75
N GLY A 95 26.60 21.97 -15.30
CA GLY A 95 27.59 22.56 -14.42
C GLY A 95 27.94 23.93 -14.96
N ARG A 96 27.74 24.96 -14.13
CA ARG A 96 28.22 26.31 -14.40
C ARG A 96 29.69 26.19 -14.81
N PRO A 97 30.12 26.69 -15.99
CA PRO A 97 31.53 26.77 -16.29
C PRO A 97 32.16 27.67 -15.23
N GLN A 98 33.05 27.10 -14.42
CA GLN A 98 33.79 27.85 -13.43
C GLN A 98 34.70 28.82 -14.19
N GLY A 99 34.31 30.09 -14.20
CA GLY A 99 35.04 31.15 -14.89
C GLY A 99 36.51 31.11 -14.49
N THR A 100 37.37 30.87 -15.47
CA THR A 100 38.82 30.92 -15.36
C THR A 100 39.18 32.34 -14.90
N ARG A 101 39.62 32.49 -13.65
CA ARG A 101 40.15 33.77 -13.17
C ARG A 101 41.43 34.08 -13.95
N PRO A 102 41.58 35.25 -14.58
CA PRO A 102 42.85 35.61 -15.20
C PRO A 102 43.87 35.83 -14.08
N GLN A 103 44.98 35.11 -14.16
CA GLN A 103 46.10 35.23 -13.26
C GLN A 103 46.80 36.57 -13.57
N GLY A 104 46.54 37.56 -12.70
CA GLY A 104 47.18 38.86 -12.72
C GLY A 104 48.68 38.69 -12.49
N ARG A 105 49.43 39.04 -13.54
CA ARG A 105 50.88 39.06 -13.66
C ARG A 105 51.50 40.14 -12.75
N GLU A 106 52.65 39.80 -12.19
CA GLU A 106 53.60 40.61 -11.41
C GLU A 106 53.66 42.10 -11.79
N ARG A 107 53.77 42.96 -10.78
CA ARG A 107 54.88 43.92 -10.57
C ARG A 107 54.80 44.56 -9.18
#